data_AF-A0A1S6QL80-F1
#
_entry.id   AF-A0A1S6QL80-F1
#
_cell.length_a   1.000
_cell.length_b   1.000
_cell.length_c   1.000
_cell.angle_alpha   90.00
_cell.angle_beta   90.00
_cell.angle_gamma   90.00
#
_symmetry.space_group_name_H-M   'P 1'
#
loop_
_entity.id
_entity.type
_entity.pdbx_description
1 polymer ?
#
loop_
_entity_poly.entity_id
_entity_poly.type
_entity_poly.pdbx_seq_one_letter_code
_entity_poly.pdbx_strand_id
1 'polypeptide(L)'
;MKKSLCGLAVGCLSALCIGIQVNADSAVNSYIMDNNLQPVKTTSAIWSGFPKNNYTTGKPNGVVVHETANPNSTIYGEISYMKSNYQNAFVHTFIDASRVINIANTNYLAWGCGYPGNGRFIQFEQVEVHSKSAFAKEVNNAANYTASMLKQYNLPLDNAVNDGKGTVWSHKAVSTFLGGTDHGDPDGYYASNGSKYFGEPYTMNDFYSLVKYYYGGSSAVTSQPTSNTTATPKNTTATKPAVKYYKGQGNETAKLSATYSRYKLYNHVKGTSRQEAKYSFSSQPAFVGKTVYVDSRAVTSKGSTWYRIRFAKNTTKKYWVYSKALSFNPISFSDSNKTITIKNGKYSLRNHVYNTKYLSTVAGNTSNILNQSFKVNKVGIKTHSTGQTTWYRINVNGKNVWVCEQAL
;
A
#
# COMPACT_ATOMS: atom_id res chain seq x y z
N MET A 1 15.89 68.60 5.27
CA MET A 1 16.39 67.85 6.45
C MET A 1 15.60 66.56 6.57
N LYS A 2 16.30 65.42 6.52
CA LYS A 2 15.73 64.07 6.62
C LYS A 2 15.20 63.83 8.05
N LYS A 3 14.00 63.29 8.20
CA LYS A 3 13.63 62.46 9.36
C LYS A 3 12.95 61.18 8.87
N SER A 4 13.62 60.09 9.20
CA SER A 4 13.27 58.69 8.98
C SER A 4 12.09 58.30 9.87
N LEU A 5 11.16 57.50 9.36
CA LEU A 5 10.16 56.79 10.16
C LEU A 5 10.35 55.29 9.93
N CYS A 6 10.75 54.60 11.00
CA CYS A 6 10.86 53.13 11.08
C CYS A 6 9.48 52.49 10.93
N GLY A 7 9.29 51.68 9.89
CA GLY A 7 8.20 50.71 9.79
C GLY A 7 8.69 49.33 10.24
N LEU A 8 8.18 48.85 11.37
CA LEU A 8 8.44 47.53 11.93
C LEU A 8 7.73 46.47 11.07
N ALA A 9 8.47 45.67 10.32
CA ALA A 9 7.92 44.54 9.57
C ALA A 9 7.79 43.31 10.50
N VAL A 10 6.55 42.97 10.87
CA VAL A 10 6.25 41.70 11.54
C VAL A 10 6.18 40.61 10.47
N GLY A 11 7.29 39.89 10.29
CA GLY A 11 7.34 38.70 9.45
C GLY A 11 6.64 37.53 10.14
N CYS A 12 5.40 37.22 9.74
CA CYS A 12 4.78 35.93 10.04
C CYS A 12 5.51 34.83 9.27
N LEU A 13 6.42 34.13 9.96
CA LEU A 13 7.04 32.90 9.50
C LEU A 13 5.98 31.79 9.53
N SER A 14 5.21 31.64 8.46
CA SER A 14 4.38 30.45 8.26
C SER A 14 5.30 29.27 7.93
N ALA A 15 5.59 28.47 8.96
CA ALA A 15 6.25 27.18 8.82
C ALA A 15 5.44 26.30 7.85
N LEU A 16 5.91 26.23 6.61
CA LEU A 16 5.38 25.35 5.58
C LEU A 16 5.83 23.93 5.95
N CYS A 17 5.00 23.22 6.71
CA CYS A 17 5.13 21.79 6.88
C CYS A 17 4.89 21.11 5.53
N ILE A 18 5.96 20.93 4.74
CA ILE A 18 5.96 20.10 3.54
C ILE A 18 5.80 18.66 3.99
N GLY A 19 4.55 18.24 4.17
CA GLY A 19 4.20 16.84 4.25
C GLY A 19 4.45 16.21 2.88
N ILE A 20 5.53 15.44 2.77
CA ILE A 20 5.79 14.49 1.69
C ILE A 20 4.60 13.52 1.53
N GLN A 21 3.60 13.88 0.74
CA GLN A 21 2.54 12.94 0.34
C GLN A 21 3.10 11.96 -0.69
N VAL A 22 3.62 10.84 -0.20
CA VAL A 22 3.99 9.71 -1.06
C VAL A 22 2.71 8.95 -1.41
N ASN A 23 2.24 9.15 -2.64
CA ASN A 23 1.16 8.35 -3.21
C ASN A 23 1.67 6.91 -3.38
N ALA A 24 1.07 5.94 -2.69
CA ALA A 24 1.41 4.54 -2.79
C ALA A 24 1.04 3.99 -4.19
N ASP A 25 2.05 3.52 -4.94
CA ASP A 25 1.91 3.05 -6.34
C ASP A 25 1.30 1.63 -6.48
N SER A 26 0.97 0.94 -5.36
CA SER A 26 0.27 -0.36 -5.35
C SER A 26 -0.81 -0.46 -4.28
N ALA A 27 -1.72 -1.44 -4.41
CA ALA A 27 -2.81 -1.71 -3.49
C ALA A 27 -2.33 -2.19 -2.11
N VAL A 28 -1.17 -2.87 -2.04
CA VAL A 28 -0.54 -3.25 -0.78
C VAL A 28 0.00 -2.02 -0.08
N ASN A 29 0.80 -1.18 -0.77
CA ASN A 29 1.34 0.05 -0.20
C ASN A 29 0.22 1.01 0.18
N SER A 30 -0.83 1.12 -0.64
CA SER A 30 -2.00 1.95 -0.35
C SER A 30 -2.67 1.49 0.93
N TYR A 31 -2.83 0.18 1.11
CA TYR A 31 -3.36 -0.38 2.34
C TYR A 31 -2.46 -0.09 3.55
N ILE A 32 -1.14 -0.20 3.39
CA ILE A 32 -0.17 0.13 4.44
C ILE A 32 -0.33 1.60 4.88
N MET A 33 -0.35 2.54 3.94
CA MET A 33 -0.49 3.97 4.21
C MET A 33 -1.88 4.33 4.75
N ASP A 34 -2.94 3.81 4.14
CA ASP A 34 -4.34 4.13 4.50
C ASP A 34 -4.71 3.64 5.89
N ASN A 35 -4.08 2.54 6.35
CA ASN A 35 -4.25 2.00 7.69
C ASN A 35 -3.18 2.51 8.66
N ASN A 36 -2.31 3.41 8.21
CA ASN A 36 -1.21 3.97 8.98
C ASN A 36 -0.41 2.88 9.71
N LEU A 37 -0.12 1.77 9.02
CA LEU A 37 0.55 0.63 9.62
C LEU A 37 1.95 1.04 10.04
N GLN A 38 2.19 1.05 11.35
CA GLN A 38 3.50 1.38 11.89
C GLN A 38 4.44 0.19 11.73
N PRO A 39 5.70 0.36 11.31
CA PRO A 39 6.65 -0.74 11.35
C PRO A 39 6.90 -1.15 12.81
N VAL A 40 7.17 -2.44 13.03
CA VAL A 40 7.63 -2.90 14.35
C VAL A 40 9.10 -2.55 14.56
N LYS A 41 9.53 -2.43 15.81
CA LYS A 41 10.94 -2.21 16.13
C LYS A 41 11.75 -3.45 15.78
N THR A 42 12.96 -3.24 15.26
CA THR A 42 13.96 -4.30 15.13
C THR A 42 14.44 -4.71 16.51
N THR A 43 14.33 -6.01 16.81
CA THR A 43 14.94 -6.62 17.98
C THR A 43 16.23 -7.32 17.57
N SER A 44 17.11 -7.52 18.55
CA SER A 44 18.41 -8.15 18.34
C SER A 44 18.51 -9.42 19.17
N ALA A 45 18.83 -10.52 18.51
CA ALA A 45 19.06 -11.84 19.07
C ALA A 45 20.29 -12.46 18.39
N ILE A 46 21.37 -11.67 18.28
CA ILE A 46 22.62 -12.08 17.61
C ILE A 46 23.14 -13.36 18.23
N TRP A 47 23.36 -14.37 17.40
CA TRP A 47 23.97 -15.61 17.82
C TRP A 47 25.46 -15.59 17.49
N SER A 48 26.30 -15.88 18.49
CA SER A 48 27.76 -15.86 18.35
C SER A 48 28.33 -16.99 17.50
N GLY A 49 27.53 -18.01 17.19
CA GLY A 49 27.94 -19.15 16.38
C GLY A 49 28.07 -18.85 14.89
N PHE A 50 27.51 -17.74 14.39
CA PHE A 50 27.68 -17.35 13.00
C PHE A 50 29.08 -16.80 12.73
N PRO A 51 29.69 -17.13 11.58
CA PRO A 51 30.99 -16.59 11.19
C PRO A 51 30.92 -15.07 10.98
N LYS A 52 32.04 -14.39 11.23
CA LYS A 52 32.18 -12.93 11.10
C LYS A 52 33.17 -12.60 10.00
N ASN A 53 32.79 -12.89 8.76
CA ASN A 53 33.61 -12.62 7.59
C ASN A 53 33.36 -11.22 7.06
N ASN A 54 34.40 -10.51 6.64
CA ASN A 54 34.26 -9.17 6.10
C ASN A 54 33.61 -9.21 4.71
N TYR A 55 32.81 -8.19 4.39
CA TYR A 55 32.39 -7.92 3.02
C TYR A 55 33.60 -7.73 2.09
N THR A 56 33.45 -8.00 0.80
CA THR A 56 34.53 -7.85 -0.20
C THR A 56 35.09 -6.42 -0.23
N THR A 57 34.26 -5.42 0.05
CA THR A 57 34.66 -4.00 0.10
C THR A 57 34.84 -3.46 1.53
N GLY A 58 34.84 -4.34 2.53
CA GLY A 58 34.90 -4.00 3.96
C GLY A 58 33.57 -3.53 4.57
N LYS A 59 32.55 -3.23 3.75
CA LYS A 59 31.19 -2.84 4.19
C LYS A 59 30.13 -3.34 3.19
N PRO A 60 28.85 -3.40 3.58
CA PRO A 60 27.79 -3.76 2.63
C PRO A 60 27.57 -2.64 1.62
N ASN A 61 27.13 -2.99 0.41
CA ASN A 61 26.75 -2.06 -0.64
C ASN A 61 25.30 -2.22 -1.12
N GLY A 62 24.48 -2.96 -0.37
CA GLY A 62 23.04 -3.10 -0.62
C GLY A 62 22.37 -4.08 0.35
N VAL A 63 21.07 -4.30 0.12
CA VAL A 63 20.21 -5.22 0.86
C VAL A 63 19.51 -6.14 -0.14
N VAL A 64 19.51 -7.45 0.13
CA VAL A 64 18.74 -8.46 -0.60
C VAL A 64 17.51 -8.86 0.21
N VAL A 65 16.37 -8.86 -0.49
CA VAL A 65 15.08 -9.33 0.01
C VAL A 65 14.89 -10.79 -0.38
N HIS A 66 14.64 -11.63 0.61
CA HIS A 66 14.34 -13.05 0.44
C HIS A 66 12.97 -13.42 0.99
N GLU A 67 12.54 -14.64 0.65
CA GLU A 67 11.42 -15.33 1.27
C GLU A 67 11.75 -16.82 1.47
N THR A 68 11.24 -17.38 2.58
CA THR A 68 11.64 -18.70 3.12
C THR A 68 11.30 -19.95 2.26
N ALA A 69 10.49 -19.80 1.23
CA ALA A 69 9.82 -20.83 0.43
C ALA A 69 9.11 -21.93 1.26
N ASN A 70 8.67 -21.60 2.49
CA ASN A 70 8.10 -22.56 3.42
C ASN A 70 6.78 -22.03 4.03
N PRO A 71 5.62 -22.44 3.48
CA PRO A 71 4.32 -21.92 3.90
C PRO A 71 3.84 -22.48 5.24
N ASN A 72 4.62 -23.30 5.94
CA ASN A 72 4.22 -23.91 7.21
C ASN A 72 5.14 -23.52 8.37
N SER A 73 6.18 -22.72 8.12
CA SER A 73 7.16 -22.38 9.14
C SER A 73 6.70 -21.25 10.06
N THR A 74 7.48 -21.02 11.10
CA THR A 74 7.35 -19.85 11.96
C THR A 74 8.70 -19.18 12.07
N ILE A 75 8.73 -17.89 12.39
CA ILE A 75 9.98 -17.14 12.52
C ILE A 75 10.99 -17.81 13.46
N TYR A 76 10.54 -18.39 14.58
CA TYR A 76 11.44 -19.09 15.50
C TYR A 76 11.82 -20.49 15.02
N GLY A 77 10.94 -21.16 14.28
CA GLY A 77 11.27 -22.41 13.60
C GLY A 77 12.39 -22.20 12.57
N GLU A 78 12.26 -21.18 11.73
CA GLU A 78 13.28 -20.79 10.76
C GLU A 78 14.60 -20.40 11.42
N ILE A 79 14.56 -19.53 12.43
CA ILE A 79 15.77 -19.16 13.19
C ILE A 79 16.45 -20.39 13.82
N SER A 80 15.67 -21.30 14.41
CA SER A 80 16.21 -22.51 15.02
C SER A 80 16.83 -23.45 13.98
N TYR A 81 16.13 -23.67 12.87
CA TYR A 81 16.63 -24.49 11.78
C TYR A 81 17.91 -23.90 11.19
N MET A 82 17.95 -22.60 10.96
CA MET A 82 19.11 -21.92 10.39
C MET A 82 20.32 -21.94 11.33
N LYS A 83 20.14 -21.82 12.65
CA LYS A 83 21.25 -21.98 13.60
C LYS A 83 21.87 -23.38 13.56
N SER A 84 21.03 -24.41 13.43
CA SER A 84 21.51 -25.80 13.30
C SER A 84 22.16 -26.10 11.95
N ASN A 85 21.84 -25.33 10.90
CA ASN A 85 22.27 -25.58 9.52
C ASN A 85 23.11 -24.43 8.92
N TYR A 86 23.67 -23.56 9.75
CA TYR A 86 24.27 -22.29 9.30
C TYR A 86 25.42 -22.44 8.31
N GLN A 87 26.09 -23.59 8.32
CA GLN A 87 27.19 -23.91 7.40
C GLN A 87 26.71 -23.97 5.94
N ASN A 88 25.42 -24.25 5.72
CA ASN A 88 24.81 -24.25 4.40
C ASN A 88 24.33 -22.85 4.03
N ALA A 89 23.57 -22.21 4.92
CA ALA A 89 23.08 -20.86 4.70
C ALA A 89 22.73 -20.17 6.02
N PHE A 90 22.96 -18.86 6.07
CA PHE A 90 22.36 -17.99 7.07
C PHE A 90 22.14 -16.58 6.54
N VAL A 91 21.18 -15.87 7.12
CA VAL A 91 20.88 -14.45 6.83
C VAL A 91 21.04 -13.59 8.08
N HIS A 92 20.96 -12.28 7.92
CA HIS A 92 21.12 -11.34 9.03
C HIS A 92 19.86 -11.22 9.88
N THR A 93 18.69 -11.33 9.26
CA THR A 93 17.42 -10.92 9.86
C THR A 93 16.27 -11.77 9.36
N PHE A 94 15.32 -12.10 10.24
CA PHE A 94 14.02 -12.61 9.84
C PHE A 94 12.92 -11.60 10.13
N ILE A 95 11.94 -11.55 9.25
CA ILE A 95 10.82 -10.62 9.30
C ILE A 95 9.52 -11.41 9.16
N ASP A 96 8.57 -11.15 10.06
CA ASP A 96 7.18 -11.57 9.92
C ASP A 96 6.25 -10.35 10.12
N ALA A 97 4.94 -10.56 10.14
CA ALA A 97 3.97 -9.50 10.38
C ALA A 97 4.10 -8.79 11.75
N SER A 98 4.71 -9.43 12.73
CA SER A 98 4.78 -8.98 14.12
C SER A 98 6.19 -8.66 14.60
N ARG A 99 7.23 -9.08 13.88
CA ARG A 99 8.62 -9.05 14.35
C ARG A 99 9.59 -8.74 13.21
N VAL A 100 10.68 -8.07 13.58
CA VAL A 100 11.92 -7.95 12.80
C VAL A 100 13.02 -8.35 13.76
N ILE A 101 13.66 -9.50 13.54
CA ILE A 101 14.63 -10.08 14.47
C ILE A 101 15.98 -10.18 13.77
N ASN A 102 16.94 -9.33 14.16
CA ASN A 102 18.33 -9.46 13.75
C ASN A 102 18.99 -10.59 14.53
N ILE A 103 19.63 -11.51 13.82
CA ILE A 103 20.26 -12.71 14.37
C ILE A 103 21.73 -12.86 13.98
N ALA A 104 22.20 -12.12 12.98
CA ALA A 104 23.63 -11.98 12.66
C ALA A 104 24.01 -10.49 12.54
N ASN A 105 25.29 -10.20 12.75
CA ASN A 105 25.80 -8.82 12.77
C ASN A 105 25.97 -8.28 11.33
N THR A 106 25.26 -7.20 10.98
CA THR A 106 25.27 -6.60 9.64
C THR A 106 26.57 -5.90 9.24
N ASN A 107 27.58 -5.84 10.13
CA ASN A 107 28.94 -5.44 9.76
C ASN A 107 29.73 -6.56 9.05
N TYR A 108 29.21 -7.79 9.06
CA TYR A 108 29.83 -8.96 8.45
C TYR A 108 28.87 -9.58 7.45
N LEU A 109 29.40 -10.25 6.43
CA LEU A 109 28.56 -10.89 5.42
C LEU A 109 27.76 -12.08 5.96
N ALA A 110 26.71 -12.45 5.22
CA ALA A 110 25.92 -13.65 5.42
C ALA A 110 25.96 -14.56 4.18
N TRP A 111 25.43 -15.77 4.30
CA TRP A 111 25.56 -16.85 3.31
C TRP A 111 24.21 -17.27 2.70
N GLY A 112 23.35 -16.34 2.33
CA GLY A 112 21.99 -16.63 1.83
C GLY A 112 21.75 -16.35 0.35
N CYS A 113 22.69 -15.72 -0.39
CA CYS A 113 22.45 -15.34 -1.79
C CYS A 113 23.56 -15.69 -2.78
N GLY A 114 24.46 -16.61 -2.41
CA GLY A 114 25.58 -17.05 -3.24
C GLY A 114 26.64 -15.97 -3.50
N TYR A 115 27.83 -16.33 -3.98
CA TYR A 115 28.81 -15.34 -4.44
C TYR A 115 28.55 -14.96 -5.90
N PRO A 116 28.64 -13.67 -6.28
CA PRO A 116 29.27 -12.58 -5.52
C PRO A 116 28.33 -11.83 -4.55
N GLY A 117 27.04 -12.17 -4.46
CA GLY A 117 26.05 -11.48 -3.62
C GLY A 117 26.40 -11.47 -2.13
N ASN A 118 26.85 -12.60 -1.58
CA ASN A 118 27.24 -12.76 -0.18
C ASN A 118 28.29 -11.74 0.23
N GLY A 119 29.31 -11.51 -0.60
CA GLY A 119 30.37 -10.54 -0.33
C GLY A 119 29.93 -9.07 -0.36
N ARG A 120 28.66 -8.79 -0.70
CA ARG A 120 28.16 -7.45 -1.03
C ARG A 120 27.01 -6.98 -0.15
N PHE A 121 26.09 -7.87 0.22
CA PHE A 121 24.76 -7.43 0.67
C PHE A 121 24.41 -7.87 2.09
N ILE A 122 23.67 -7.00 2.77
CA ILE A 122 22.83 -7.39 3.91
C ILE A 122 21.67 -8.22 3.36
N GLN A 123 21.22 -9.21 4.12
CA GLN A 123 20.25 -10.21 3.66
C GLN A 123 19.22 -10.45 4.77
N PHE A 124 17.94 -10.43 4.43
CA PHE A 124 16.87 -10.81 5.35
C PHE A 124 15.87 -11.74 4.69
N GLU A 125 15.22 -12.57 5.51
CA GLU A 125 14.18 -13.50 5.11
C GLU A 125 12.79 -13.03 5.57
N GLN A 126 11.80 -13.15 4.69
CA GLN A 126 10.39 -13.02 5.02
C GLN A 126 9.77 -14.41 5.23
N VAL A 127 9.10 -14.58 6.36
CA VAL A 127 8.41 -15.83 6.70
C VAL A 127 7.04 -15.83 6.06
N GLU A 128 6.70 -16.86 5.28
CA GLU A 128 5.41 -16.90 4.59
C GLU A 128 4.21 -16.67 5.53
N VAL A 129 3.53 -15.54 5.36
CA VAL A 129 2.31 -15.23 6.11
C VAL A 129 1.02 -15.49 5.33
N HIS A 130 -0.03 -15.88 6.05
CA HIS A 130 -1.27 -16.41 5.42
C HIS A 130 -2.50 -15.50 5.55
N SER A 131 -2.30 -14.20 5.76
CA SER A 131 -3.41 -13.25 5.76
C SER A 131 -3.04 -11.93 5.11
N LYS A 132 -4.06 -11.24 4.58
CA LYS A 132 -3.94 -9.91 3.99
C LYS A 132 -3.21 -8.91 4.90
N SER A 133 -3.63 -8.84 6.17
CA SER A 133 -3.05 -7.91 7.14
C SER A 133 -1.62 -8.30 7.49
N ALA A 134 -1.36 -9.61 7.60
CA ALA A 134 -0.02 -10.09 7.88
C ALA A 134 0.93 -9.78 6.72
N PHE A 135 0.54 -10.05 5.47
CA PHE A 135 1.36 -9.78 4.29
C PHE A 135 1.68 -8.28 4.15
N ALA A 136 0.67 -7.40 4.26
CA ALA A 136 0.94 -5.96 4.23
C ALA A 136 1.82 -5.50 5.40
N LYS A 137 1.63 -6.05 6.60
CA LYS A 137 2.41 -5.65 7.77
C LYS A 137 3.86 -6.16 7.68
N GLU A 138 4.07 -7.36 7.16
CA GLU A 138 5.39 -7.90 6.88
C GLU A 138 6.12 -7.08 5.82
N VAL A 139 5.50 -6.83 4.66
CA VAL A 139 6.03 -5.95 3.61
C VAL A 139 6.38 -4.56 4.17
N ASN A 140 5.54 -4.03 5.06
CA ASN A 140 5.80 -2.77 5.75
C ASN A 140 7.03 -2.81 6.66
N ASN A 141 7.15 -3.87 7.45
CA ASN A 141 8.30 -4.10 8.33
C ASN A 141 9.58 -4.25 7.51
N ALA A 142 9.54 -5.04 6.43
CA ALA A 142 10.65 -5.27 5.51
C ALA A 142 11.11 -3.99 4.80
N ALA A 143 10.17 -3.16 4.33
CA ALA A 143 10.50 -1.90 3.65
C ALA A 143 11.14 -0.89 4.60
N ASN A 144 10.60 -0.75 5.83
CA ASN A 144 11.20 0.09 6.86
C ASN A 144 12.58 -0.41 7.30
N TYR A 145 12.75 -1.72 7.46
CA TYR A 145 14.04 -2.32 7.78
C TYR A 145 15.08 -2.05 6.69
N THR A 146 14.71 -2.25 5.42
CA THR A 146 15.57 -1.96 4.27
C THR A 146 16.00 -0.49 4.28
N ALA A 147 15.06 0.45 4.42
CA ALA A 147 15.38 1.88 4.50
C ALA A 147 16.32 2.21 5.68
N SER A 148 16.14 1.53 6.82
CA SER A 148 17.00 1.70 8.00
C SER A 148 18.43 1.21 7.75
N MET A 149 18.60 0.08 7.05
CA MET A 149 19.92 -0.42 6.67
C MET A 149 20.62 0.49 5.66
N LEU A 150 19.90 0.99 4.66
CA LEU A 150 20.48 1.95 3.70
C LEU A 150 20.98 3.21 4.43
N LYS A 151 20.18 3.74 5.38
CA LYS A 151 20.59 4.88 6.22
C LYS A 151 21.78 4.56 7.11
N GLN A 152 21.76 3.42 7.80
CA GLN A 152 22.83 3.01 8.72
C GLN A 152 24.18 2.91 8.03
N TYR A 153 24.23 2.41 6.79
CA TYR A 153 25.46 2.21 6.03
C TYR A 153 25.74 3.32 5.00
N ASN A 154 24.98 4.42 5.05
CA ASN A 154 25.09 5.56 4.15
C ASN A 154 25.09 5.15 2.66
N LEU A 155 24.14 4.28 2.31
CA LEU A 155 23.95 3.74 0.96
C LEU A 155 22.90 4.58 0.22
N PRO A 156 23.10 4.87 -1.08
CA PRO A 156 22.10 5.58 -1.87
C PRO A 156 20.83 4.73 -2.00
N LEU A 157 19.68 5.38 -2.16
CA LEU A 157 18.43 4.70 -2.49
C LEU A 157 18.39 4.43 -4.01
N ASP A 158 18.63 3.17 -4.40
CA ASP A 158 18.71 2.78 -5.82
C ASP A 158 18.18 1.36 -6.04
N ASN A 159 17.37 1.16 -7.10
CA ASN A 159 16.63 -0.07 -7.35
C ASN A 159 17.31 -0.93 -8.41
N ALA A 160 17.92 -2.03 -7.98
CA ALA A 160 18.70 -2.89 -8.88
C ALA A 160 17.88 -3.93 -9.65
N VAL A 161 16.57 -4.03 -9.40
CA VAL A 161 15.74 -5.11 -9.96
C VAL A 161 15.60 -5.03 -11.48
N ASN A 162 15.77 -3.84 -12.08
CA ASN A 162 15.56 -3.64 -13.51
C ASN A 162 16.86 -3.63 -14.32
N ASP A 163 18.01 -3.29 -13.72
CA ASP A 163 19.27 -3.05 -14.46
C ASP A 163 20.52 -3.66 -13.81
N GLY A 164 20.37 -4.37 -12.68
CA GLY A 164 21.48 -4.97 -11.95
C GLY A 164 22.42 -3.96 -11.28
N LYS A 165 21.96 -2.73 -11.03
CA LYS A 165 22.75 -1.68 -10.38
C LYS A 165 21.95 -1.01 -9.27
N GLY A 166 22.57 -0.88 -8.09
CA GLY A 166 21.95 -0.18 -6.97
C GLY A 166 22.08 -0.94 -5.65
N THR A 167 21.16 -0.66 -4.74
CA THR A 167 21.30 -1.00 -3.32
C THR A 167 20.12 -1.76 -2.74
N VAL A 168 19.00 -1.86 -3.45
CA VAL A 168 17.86 -2.70 -3.10
C VAL A 168 17.70 -3.79 -4.15
N TRP A 169 17.83 -5.04 -3.73
CA TRP A 169 17.90 -6.22 -4.58
C TRP A 169 16.86 -7.27 -4.16
N SER A 170 16.28 -8.00 -5.12
CA SER A 170 15.69 -9.31 -4.85
C SER A 170 16.73 -10.40 -5.05
N HIS A 171 16.50 -11.58 -4.47
CA HIS A 171 17.34 -12.74 -4.77
C HIS A 171 17.29 -13.07 -6.28
N LYS A 172 16.11 -12.95 -6.91
CA LYS A 172 15.98 -13.06 -8.37
C LYS A 172 16.91 -12.13 -9.14
N ALA A 173 17.05 -10.88 -8.71
CA ALA A 173 17.95 -9.91 -9.35
C ALA A 173 19.43 -10.32 -9.15
N VAL A 174 19.80 -10.86 -7.98
CA VAL A 174 21.14 -11.43 -7.77
C VAL A 174 21.38 -12.58 -8.74
N SER A 175 20.47 -13.56 -8.82
CA SER A 175 20.58 -14.69 -9.74
C SER A 175 20.73 -14.24 -11.20
N THR A 176 19.96 -13.22 -11.60
CA THR A 176 19.89 -12.75 -12.99
C THR A 176 21.11 -11.93 -13.39
N PHE A 177 21.58 -11.02 -12.53
CA PHE A 177 22.61 -10.05 -12.90
C PHE A 177 24.01 -10.40 -12.37
N LEU A 178 24.10 -11.19 -11.30
CA LEU A 178 25.36 -11.51 -10.62
C LEU A 178 25.69 -13.01 -10.68
N GLY A 179 24.69 -13.88 -10.80
CA GLY A 179 24.86 -15.33 -10.79
C GLY A 179 25.24 -15.89 -9.42
N GLY A 180 25.68 -17.16 -9.40
CA GLY A 180 26.08 -17.87 -8.17
C GLY A 180 24.92 -18.43 -7.33
N THR A 181 23.69 -18.25 -7.81
CA THR A 181 22.42 -18.74 -7.29
C THR A 181 21.41 -18.73 -8.44
N ASP A 182 20.38 -19.58 -8.38
CA ASP A 182 19.31 -19.69 -9.39
C ASP A 182 17.92 -19.37 -8.82
N HIS A 183 17.87 -18.92 -7.56
CA HIS A 183 16.66 -18.65 -6.83
C HIS A 183 15.85 -17.47 -7.41
N GLY A 184 14.54 -17.51 -7.22
CA GLY A 184 13.58 -16.55 -7.80
C GLY A 184 12.78 -15.71 -6.80
N ASP A 185 13.07 -15.81 -5.51
CA ASP A 185 12.41 -15.06 -4.45
C ASP A 185 12.77 -13.54 -4.48
N PRO A 186 11.88 -12.67 -3.95
CA PRO A 186 10.54 -12.95 -3.44
C PRO A 186 9.45 -12.79 -4.50
N ASP A 187 9.80 -12.67 -5.79
CA ASP A 187 8.89 -12.23 -6.86
C ASP A 187 7.61 -13.08 -6.93
N GLY A 188 7.73 -14.41 -6.84
CA GLY A 188 6.59 -15.33 -6.84
C GLY A 188 5.70 -15.18 -5.60
N TYR A 189 6.30 -15.06 -4.42
CA TYR A 189 5.60 -14.85 -3.16
C TYR A 189 4.82 -13.52 -3.16
N TYR A 190 5.48 -12.43 -3.57
CA TYR A 190 4.87 -11.11 -3.67
C TYR A 190 3.76 -11.06 -4.69
N ALA A 191 3.97 -11.59 -5.90
CA ALA A 191 2.96 -11.61 -6.94
C ALA A 191 1.73 -12.42 -6.51
N SER A 192 1.96 -13.59 -5.91
CA SER A 192 0.89 -14.48 -5.43
C SER A 192 0.09 -13.85 -4.30
N ASN A 193 0.74 -13.32 -3.27
CA ASN A 193 0.05 -12.73 -2.13
C ASN A 193 -0.56 -11.36 -2.42
N GLY A 194 0.09 -10.54 -3.23
CA GLY A 194 -0.51 -9.34 -3.80
C GLY A 194 -1.80 -9.69 -4.54
N SER A 195 -1.75 -10.62 -5.48
CA SER A 195 -2.92 -11.01 -6.27
C SER A 195 -4.02 -11.60 -5.38
N LYS A 196 -3.67 -12.53 -4.49
CA LYS A 196 -4.58 -13.23 -3.58
C LYS A 196 -5.26 -12.29 -2.59
N TYR A 197 -4.52 -11.39 -1.96
CA TYR A 197 -5.03 -10.57 -0.85
C TYR A 197 -5.42 -9.15 -1.27
N PHE A 198 -4.82 -8.62 -2.32
CA PHE A 198 -4.97 -7.24 -2.77
C PHE A 198 -5.56 -7.11 -4.18
N GLY A 199 -5.67 -8.20 -4.93
CA GLY A 199 -6.34 -8.25 -6.24
C GLY A 199 -5.49 -7.74 -7.40
N GLU A 200 -4.20 -7.54 -7.18
CA GLU A 200 -3.17 -7.23 -8.17
C GLU A 200 -1.83 -7.74 -7.66
N PRO A 201 -0.91 -8.20 -8.53
CA PRO A 201 0.40 -8.66 -8.10
C PRO A 201 1.15 -7.54 -7.39
N TYR A 202 1.82 -7.88 -6.29
CA TYR A 202 2.79 -6.99 -5.67
C TYR A 202 4.16 -7.31 -6.27
N THR A 203 4.95 -6.29 -6.54
CA THR A 203 6.26 -6.43 -7.18
C THR A 203 7.37 -5.82 -6.33
N MET A 204 8.61 -6.15 -6.65
CA MET A 204 9.75 -5.47 -6.02
C MET A 204 9.82 -3.96 -6.34
N ASN A 205 9.27 -3.50 -7.46
CA ASN A 205 9.16 -2.07 -7.75
C ASN A 205 8.16 -1.38 -6.79
N ASP A 206 7.08 -2.09 -6.40
CA ASP A 206 6.16 -1.61 -5.38
C ASP A 206 6.81 -1.61 -4.00
N PHE A 207 7.54 -2.67 -3.66
CA PHE A 207 8.34 -2.73 -2.43
C PHE A 207 9.34 -1.57 -2.35
N TYR A 208 10.12 -1.34 -3.40
CA TYR A 208 11.06 -0.23 -3.48
C TYR A 208 10.38 1.13 -3.29
N SER A 209 9.18 1.31 -3.81
CA SER A 209 8.40 2.54 -3.59
C SER A 209 8.05 2.76 -2.11
N LEU A 210 7.83 1.68 -1.36
CA LEU A 210 7.62 1.74 0.09
C LEU A 210 8.94 1.96 0.86
N VAL A 211 10.05 1.37 0.40
CA VAL A 211 11.39 1.68 0.93
C VAL A 211 11.70 3.16 0.76
N LYS A 212 11.42 3.72 -0.43
CA LYS A 212 11.59 5.15 -0.73
C LYS A 212 10.80 6.05 0.24
N TYR A 213 9.57 5.67 0.59
CA TYR A 213 8.79 6.37 1.60
C TYR A 213 9.52 6.43 2.96
N TYR A 214 9.96 5.29 3.47
CA TYR A 214 10.68 5.22 4.76
C TYR A 214 12.08 5.83 4.71
N TYR A 215 12.72 5.85 3.53
CA TYR A 215 14.01 6.48 3.33
C TYR A 215 13.87 8.02 3.37
N GLY A 216 12.85 8.58 2.71
CA GLY A 216 12.62 10.04 2.64
C GLY A 216 11.93 10.67 3.86
N GLY A 217 11.16 9.90 4.65
CA GLY A 217 10.54 10.36 5.89
C GLY A 217 11.48 10.23 7.10
N SER A 218 11.63 11.29 7.88
CA SER A 218 12.41 11.26 9.13
C SER A 218 11.53 10.81 10.31
N SER A 219 12.08 9.89 11.12
CA SER A 219 11.57 9.24 12.36
C SER A 219 10.80 7.93 12.11
N ALA A 220 11.26 6.74 12.49
CA ALA A 220 11.91 6.39 13.74
C ALA A 220 13.16 5.50 13.55
N VAL A 221 14.33 6.12 13.73
CA VAL A 221 15.49 5.43 14.29
C VAL A 221 15.35 5.53 15.80
N THR A 222 15.28 4.40 16.49
CA THR A 222 15.73 4.30 17.87
C THR A 222 16.33 2.92 18.06
N SER A 223 17.66 2.89 17.95
CA SER A 223 18.50 1.84 18.50
C SER A 223 18.22 1.65 19.99
N GLN A 224 18.43 0.41 20.43
CA GLN A 224 18.29 -0.20 21.76
C GLN A 224 18.57 0.69 23.00
N PRO A 225 17.98 0.35 24.18
CA PRO A 225 18.59 -0.68 25.04
C PRO A 225 17.63 -1.73 25.64
N THR A 226 18.28 -2.77 26.17
CA THR A 226 17.84 -4.03 26.82
C THR A 226 16.93 -3.89 28.04
N SER A 227 15.96 -4.83 28.22
CA SER A 227 15.78 -5.66 29.44
C SER A 227 14.51 -6.53 29.39
N ASN A 228 14.62 -7.69 30.03
CA ASN A 228 13.68 -8.82 30.15
C ASN A 228 12.33 -8.48 30.80
N THR A 229 11.22 -9.08 30.34
CA THR A 229 10.38 -9.96 31.18
C THR A 229 9.35 -10.77 30.39
N THR A 230 9.19 -12.01 30.86
CA THR A 230 8.35 -13.12 30.42
C THR A 230 6.86 -12.93 30.76
N ALA A 231 5.94 -13.30 29.87
CA ALA A 231 4.71 -14.06 30.19
C ALA A 231 3.82 -14.32 28.95
N THR A 232 3.45 -15.58 28.76
CA THR A 232 2.38 -16.12 27.91
C THR A 232 1.37 -16.83 28.84
N PRO A 233 0.22 -17.40 28.38
CA PRO A 233 -0.73 -17.05 27.31
C PRO A 233 -2.22 -17.13 27.77
N LYS A 234 -3.20 -16.73 26.92
CA LYS A 234 -4.35 -17.62 26.58
C LYS A 234 -5.16 -17.16 25.36
N ASN A 235 -5.62 -18.17 24.63
CA ASN A 235 -6.14 -18.19 23.26
C ASN A 235 -7.68 -18.20 23.22
N THR A 236 -8.30 -17.69 22.14
CA THR A 236 -9.45 -18.27 21.38
C THR A 236 -10.08 -17.21 20.46
N THR A 237 -10.05 -17.38 19.13
CA THR A 237 -10.87 -16.53 18.23
C THR A 237 -11.16 -17.14 16.86
N ALA A 238 -12.44 -17.32 16.54
CA ALA A 238 -12.97 -17.61 15.20
C ALA A 238 -12.53 -16.57 14.16
N THR A 239 -12.13 -17.04 12.97
CA THR A 239 -11.57 -16.24 11.87
C THR A 239 -12.64 -15.41 11.15
N LYS A 240 -12.46 -14.09 11.13
CA LYS A 240 -13.37 -13.14 10.46
C LYS A 240 -13.09 -13.07 8.95
N PRO A 241 -14.12 -12.92 8.08
CA PRO A 241 -13.95 -12.74 6.65
C PRO A 241 -13.21 -11.43 6.31
N ALA A 242 -12.17 -11.52 5.49
CA ALA A 242 -11.40 -10.37 5.00
C ALA A 242 -12.25 -9.47 4.09
N VAL A 243 -12.10 -8.15 4.19
CA VAL A 243 -12.83 -7.13 3.41
C VAL A 243 -11.89 -6.03 2.92
N LYS A 244 -11.94 -5.72 1.62
CA LYS A 244 -11.17 -4.63 0.97
C LYS A 244 -12.03 -3.39 0.88
N TYR A 245 -11.54 -2.24 1.34
CA TYR A 245 -12.24 -0.96 1.33
C TYR A 245 -11.68 -0.04 0.24
N TYR A 246 -12.54 0.79 -0.35
CA TYR A 246 -12.22 1.82 -1.34
C TYR A 246 -12.93 3.09 -0.88
N LYS A 247 -12.23 4.24 -0.86
CA LYS A 247 -12.82 5.52 -0.49
C LYS A 247 -13.39 6.23 -1.72
N GLY A 248 -14.52 6.90 -1.51
CA GLY A 248 -14.98 7.98 -2.39
C GLY A 248 -14.81 9.32 -1.71
N GLN A 249 -15.01 10.42 -2.43
CA GLN A 249 -14.94 11.77 -1.86
C GLN A 249 -16.08 12.10 -0.87
N GLY A 250 -17.05 11.19 -0.71
CA GLY A 250 -18.21 11.36 0.16
C GLY A 250 -19.35 12.20 -0.41
N ASN A 251 -19.15 12.83 -1.56
CA ASN A 251 -20.18 13.56 -2.30
C ASN A 251 -20.81 12.76 -3.45
N GLU A 252 -20.33 11.53 -3.70
CA GLU A 252 -20.94 10.62 -4.65
C GLU A 252 -22.27 10.09 -4.11
N THR A 253 -23.17 9.70 -5.00
CA THR A 253 -24.53 9.31 -4.70
C THR A 253 -24.93 8.02 -5.41
N ALA A 254 -25.88 7.33 -4.80
CA ALA A 254 -26.60 6.21 -5.39
C ALA A 254 -28.08 6.35 -5.05
N LYS A 255 -28.96 5.64 -5.77
CA LYS A 255 -30.37 5.53 -5.42
C LYS A 255 -30.62 4.20 -4.70
N LEU A 256 -31.55 4.14 -3.75
CA LEU A 256 -32.03 2.86 -3.24
C LEU A 256 -32.72 2.07 -4.37
N SER A 257 -32.30 0.83 -4.57
CA SER A 257 -32.85 -0.05 -5.62
C SER A 257 -34.29 -0.46 -5.31
N ALA A 258 -35.02 -1.03 -6.28
CA ALA A 258 -36.37 -1.57 -6.04
C ALA A 258 -36.40 -2.70 -4.98
N THR A 259 -35.26 -3.34 -4.73
CA THR A 259 -35.14 -4.48 -3.80
C THR A 259 -34.46 -4.11 -2.49
N TYR A 260 -34.23 -2.82 -2.21
CA TYR A 260 -33.47 -2.36 -1.04
C TYR A 260 -34.02 -2.92 0.29
N SER A 261 -35.34 -3.04 0.41
CA SER A 261 -36.04 -3.53 1.61
C SER A 261 -35.75 -4.99 1.94
N ARG A 262 -35.24 -5.78 0.98
CA ARG A 262 -34.76 -7.17 1.20
C ARG A 262 -33.44 -7.22 1.96
N TYR A 263 -32.75 -6.09 2.11
CA TYR A 263 -31.45 -5.97 2.76
C TYR A 263 -31.55 -5.20 4.07
N LYS A 264 -30.46 -5.17 4.83
CA LYS A 264 -30.35 -4.45 6.12
C LYS A 264 -29.20 -3.45 6.08
N LEU A 265 -29.28 -2.48 6.99
CA LEU A 265 -28.22 -1.52 7.27
C LEU A 265 -27.36 -2.05 8.42
N TYR A 266 -26.06 -1.74 8.39
CA TYR A 266 -25.11 -2.19 9.41
C TYR A 266 -24.16 -1.06 9.82
N ASN A 267 -23.60 -1.09 11.03
CA ASN A 267 -22.52 -0.17 11.41
C ASN A 267 -21.13 -0.61 10.89
N HIS A 268 -20.99 -1.87 10.47
CA HIS A 268 -19.80 -2.46 9.83
C HIS A 268 -20.23 -3.26 8.59
N VAL A 269 -19.29 -3.62 7.72
CA VAL A 269 -19.61 -4.61 6.67
C VAL A 269 -20.01 -5.92 7.34
N LYS A 270 -21.11 -6.54 6.90
CA LYS A 270 -21.66 -7.74 7.55
C LYS A 270 -20.61 -8.84 7.72
N GLY A 271 -20.48 -9.36 8.93
CA GLY A 271 -19.55 -10.40 9.35
C GLY A 271 -18.15 -9.91 9.70
N THR A 272 -17.86 -8.60 9.67
CA THR A 272 -16.46 -8.11 9.80
C THR A 272 -16.08 -7.59 11.19
N SER A 273 -17.07 -7.33 12.05
CA SER A 273 -16.82 -6.77 13.38
C SER A 273 -17.57 -7.55 14.46
N ARG A 274 -16.96 -7.65 15.64
CA ARG A 274 -17.64 -8.16 16.85
C ARG A 274 -18.62 -7.14 17.42
N GLN A 275 -18.45 -5.87 17.05
CA GLN A 275 -19.32 -4.76 17.41
C GLN A 275 -20.33 -4.47 16.28
N GLU A 276 -20.65 -5.47 15.46
CA GLU A 276 -21.63 -5.33 14.39
C GLU A 276 -23.04 -5.17 14.96
N ALA A 277 -23.70 -4.09 14.56
CA ALA A 277 -25.10 -3.83 14.81
C ALA A 277 -25.85 -3.77 13.48
N LYS A 278 -27.08 -4.30 13.47
CA LYS A 278 -28.00 -4.32 12.32
C LYS A 278 -29.16 -3.36 12.55
N TYR A 279 -29.61 -2.68 11.51
CA TYR A 279 -30.69 -1.70 11.55
C TYR A 279 -31.69 -1.95 10.41
N SER A 280 -32.95 -1.59 10.64
CA SER A 280 -33.99 -1.63 9.62
C SER A 280 -33.98 -0.37 8.76
N PHE A 281 -34.24 -0.50 7.47
CA PHE A 281 -34.50 0.66 6.61
C PHE A 281 -35.71 1.47 7.04
N SER A 282 -36.71 0.86 7.69
CA SER A 282 -37.87 1.57 8.23
C SER A 282 -37.52 2.57 9.34
N SER A 283 -36.33 2.46 9.94
CA SER A 283 -35.82 3.45 10.91
C SER A 283 -35.19 4.68 10.26
N GLN A 284 -35.12 4.73 8.93
CA GLN A 284 -34.49 5.78 8.12
C GLN A 284 -35.50 6.32 7.10
N PRO A 285 -35.31 7.54 6.54
CA PRO A 285 -36.18 8.09 5.50
C PRO A 285 -35.92 7.42 4.13
N ALA A 286 -36.22 6.12 4.04
CA ALA A 286 -35.92 5.23 2.93
C ALA A 286 -37.17 4.93 2.08
N PHE A 287 -37.03 5.07 0.75
CA PHE A 287 -38.02 4.66 -0.25
C PHE A 287 -37.30 4.29 -1.56
N VAL A 288 -37.95 3.57 -2.47
CA VAL A 288 -37.34 3.19 -3.76
C VAL A 288 -36.95 4.46 -4.52
N GLY A 289 -35.71 4.52 -5.02
CA GLY A 289 -35.22 5.69 -5.74
C GLY A 289 -34.67 6.81 -4.85
N LYS A 290 -34.77 6.69 -3.51
CA LYS A 290 -34.18 7.66 -2.57
C LYS A 290 -32.68 7.81 -2.83
N THR A 291 -32.23 9.03 -3.01
CA THR A 291 -30.80 9.35 -3.11
C THR A 291 -30.12 9.22 -1.74
N VAL A 292 -29.01 8.50 -1.72
CA VAL A 292 -28.09 8.37 -0.57
C VAL A 292 -26.69 8.80 -0.99
N TYR A 293 -25.91 9.28 -0.03
CA TYR A 293 -24.52 9.69 -0.24
C TYR A 293 -23.58 8.54 0.09
N VAL A 294 -22.60 8.30 -0.76
CA VAL A 294 -21.67 7.16 -0.67
C VAL A 294 -20.26 7.71 -0.49
N ASP A 295 -19.58 7.27 0.58
CA ASP A 295 -18.20 7.69 0.88
C ASP A 295 -17.22 6.52 0.90
N SER A 296 -17.72 5.29 0.82
CA SER A 296 -16.87 4.11 0.79
C SER A 296 -17.57 2.92 0.15
N ARG A 297 -16.78 2.08 -0.50
CA ARG A 297 -17.15 0.78 -1.04
C ARG A 297 -16.30 -0.27 -0.35
N ALA A 298 -16.86 -1.42 -0.08
CA ALA A 298 -16.16 -2.56 0.47
C ALA A 298 -16.46 -3.80 -0.36
N VAL A 299 -15.48 -4.69 -0.53
CA VAL A 299 -15.64 -5.97 -1.20
C VAL A 299 -15.16 -7.05 -0.26
N THR A 300 -16.04 -7.98 0.10
CA THR A 300 -15.66 -9.11 0.95
C THR A 300 -14.88 -10.14 0.15
N SER A 301 -14.10 -10.95 0.85
CA SER A 301 -13.43 -12.14 0.32
C SER A 301 -14.36 -13.09 -0.44
N LYS A 302 -15.65 -13.14 -0.07
CA LYS A 302 -16.70 -13.91 -0.75
C LYS A 302 -17.30 -13.19 -1.98
N GLY A 303 -16.63 -12.15 -2.49
CA GLY A 303 -17.07 -11.36 -3.64
C GLY A 303 -18.26 -10.43 -3.40
N SER A 304 -18.78 -10.34 -2.17
CA SER A 304 -19.91 -9.46 -1.87
C SER A 304 -19.47 -8.01 -1.81
N THR A 305 -20.08 -7.15 -2.63
CA THR A 305 -19.82 -5.70 -2.59
C THR A 305 -20.79 -5.01 -1.63
N TRP A 306 -20.29 -4.08 -0.83
CA TRP A 306 -20.99 -3.27 0.15
C TRP A 306 -20.63 -1.80 -0.05
N TYR A 307 -21.48 -0.90 0.41
CA TYR A 307 -21.23 0.53 0.37
C TYR A 307 -21.57 1.17 1.70
N ARG A 308 -20.78 2.14 2.12
CA ARG A 308 -21.09 2.98 3.27
C ARG A 308 -21.86 4.20 2.80
N ILE A 309 -23.10 4.27 3.26
CA ILE A 309 -24.09 5.25 2.85
C ILE A 309 -24.48 6.18 3.99
N ARG A 310 -25.01 7.34 3.60
CA ARG A 310 -25.62 8.34 4.47
C ARG A 310 -26.91 8.84 3.84
N PHE A 311 -27.95 9.01 4.65
CA PHE A 311 -29.24 9.51 4.18
C PHE A 311 -29.29 11.04 4.01
N ALA A 312 -28.25 11.74 4.49
CA ALA A 312 -28.07 13.18 4.32
C ALA A 312 -26.59 13.51 4.03
N LYS A 313 -26.32 14.62 3.33
CA LYS A 313 -24.97 14.97 2.85
C LYS A 313 -23.96 15.24 3.96
N ASN A 314 -24.40 15.77 5.09
CA ASN A 314 -23.52 16.26 6.16
C ASN A 314 -23.75 15.54 7.50
N THR A 315 -24.43 14.39 7.50
CA THR A 315 -24.61 13.61 8.73
C THR A 315 -23.39 12.77 9.07
N THR A 316 -23.15 12.58 10.36
CA THR A 316 -22.18 11.64 10.93
C THR A 316 -22.70 10.21 10.95
N LYS A 317 -24.03 10.01 10.89
CA LYS A 317 -24.66 8.67 10.85
C LYS A 317 -24.36 7.98 9.52
N LYS A 318 -23.67 6.85 9.60
CA LYS A 318 -23.20 6.07 8.45
C LYS A 318 -23.66 4.62 8.58
N TYR A 319 -24.00 4.02 7.45
CA TYR A 319 -24.45 2.63 7.40
C TYR A 319 -23.78 1.89 6.25
N TRP A 320 -23.33 0.66 6.49
CA TRP A 320 -22.97 -0.28 5.46
C TRP A 320 -24.21 -1.00 4.94
N VAL A 321 -24.33 -1.10 3.62
CA VAL A 321 -25.40 -1.78 2.92
C VAL A 321 -24.85 -2.63 1.79
N TYR A 322 -25.48 -3.77 1.51
CA TYR A 322 -25.11 -4.62 0.40
C TYR A 322 -25.36 -3.93 -0.95
N SER A 323 -24.49 -4.16 -1.93
CA SER A 323 -24.52 -3.52 -3.25
C SER A 323 -25.86 -3.62 -3.96
N LYS A 324 -26.57 -4.75 -3.87
CA LYS A 324 -27.89 -4.94 -4.50
C LYS A 324 -29.00 -4.04 -3.93
N ALA A 325 -28.78 -3.41 -2.78
CA ALA A 325 -29.70 -2.40 -2.25
C ALA A 325 -29.55 -1.03 -2.91
N LEU A 326 -28.51 -0.83 -3.74
CA LEU A 326 -28.20 0.41 -4.42
C LEU A 326 -28.27 0.26 -5.93
N SER A 327 -28.67 1.34 -6.59
CA SER A 327 -28.58 1.54 -8.03
C SER A 327 -27.66 2.74 -8.29
N PHE A 328 -26.55 2.47 -8.97
CA PHE A 328 -25.61 3.49 -9.43
C PHE A 328 -25.90 3.83 -10.90
N ASN A 329 -25.44 5.01 -11.34
CA ASN A 329 -25.43 5.36 -12.75
C ASN A 329 -24.66 4.29 -13.56
N PRO A 330 -25.23 3.75 -14.64
CA PRO A 330 -24.52 2.84 -15.53
C PRO A 330 -23.27 3.49 -16.14
N ILE A 331 -22.23 2.68 -16.36
CA ILE A 331 -20.98 3.09 -16.99
C ILE A 331 -20.50 1.96 -17.90
N SER A 332 -20.20 2.28 -19.15
CA SER A 332 -19.52 1.40 -20.11
C SER A 332 -18.13 1.94 -20.42
N PHE A 333 -17.21 1.04 -20.80
CA PHE A 333 -15.84 1.39 -21.18
C PHE A 333 -15.50 0.82 -22.54
N SER A 334 -14.79 1.60 -23.35
CA SER A 334 -14.21 1.17 -24.63
C SER A 334 -12.77 1.63 -24.73
N ASP A 335 -11.97 0.91 -25.51
CA ASP A 335 -10.62 1.35 -25.83
C ASP A 335 -10.66 2.50 -26.85
N SER A 336 -9.63 3.33 -26.83
CA SER A 336 -9.48 4.45 -27.75
C SER A 336 -7.99 4.68 -27.99
N ASN A 337 -7.67 5.33 -29.11
CA ASN A 337 -6.35 5.86 -29.41
C ASN A 337 -6.42 7.33 -29.85
N LYS A 338 -7.56 7.99 -29.59
CA LYS A 338 -7.77 9.40 -29.93
C LYS A 338 -6.85 10.28 -29.08
N THR A 339 -6.43 11.40 -29.64
CA THR A 339 -5.76 12.45 -28.87
C THR A 339 -6.79 13.48 -28.46
N ILE A 340 -6.72 13.92 -27.21
CA ILE A 340 -7.55 15.00 -26.67
C ILE A 340 -6.66 16.12 -26.15
N THR A 341 -7.14 17.36 -26.18
CA THR A 341 -6.45 18.51 -25.61
C THR A 341 -7.28 19.08 -24.48
N ILE A 342 -6.66 19.38 -23.34
CA ILE A 342 -7.35 19.99 -22.20
C ILE A 342 -7.44 21.51 -22.42
N LYS A 343 -8.64 22.08 -22.52
CA LYS A 343 -8.84 23.53 -22.68
C LYS A 343 -9.45 24.21 -21.48
N ASN A 344 -9.95 23.46 -20.49
CA ASN A 344 -10.54 24.05 -19.29
C ASN A 344 -9.88 23.54 -18.00
N GLY A 345 -9.28 24.48 -17.26
CA GLY A 345 -8.52 24.23 -16.02
C GLY A 345 -9.35 24.09 -14.75
N LYS A 346 -10.68 24.01 -14.83
CA LYS A 346 -11.57 24.00 -13.64
C LYS A 346 -11.97 22.60 -13.17
N TYR A 347 -11.50 21.54 -13.82
CA TYR A 347 -11.98 20.18 -13.58
C TYR A 347 -10.97 19.32 -12.84
N SER A 348 -11.47 18.39 -12.04
CA SER A 348 -10.61 17.43 -11.36
C SER A 348 -10.24 16.27 -12.27
N LEU A 349 -8.97 15.87 -12.22
CA LEU A 349 -8.50 14.56 -12.65
C LEU A 349 -8.82 13.54 -11.57
N ARG A 350 -9.20 12.32 -11.96
CA ARG A 350 -9.79 11.35 -11.04
C ARG A 350 -9.25 9.94 -11.22
N ASN A 351 -9.15 9.16 -10.15
CA ASN A 351 -8.70 7.76 -10.26
C ASN A 351 -9.76 6.83 -10.90
N HIS A 352 -11.04 7.20 -10.80
CA HIS A 352 -12.17 6.53 -11.44
C HIS A 352 -13.19 7.56 -11.92
N VAL A 353 -14.05 7.16 -12.86
CA VAL A 353 -15.20 7.95 -13.31
C VAL A 353 -16.09 8.31 -12.11
N TYR A 354 -16.28 9.60 -11.90
CA TYR A 354 -17.03 10.14 -10.76
C TYR A 354 -18.49 9.69 -10.75
N ASN A 355 -19.01 9.40 -9.57
CA ASN A 355 -20.40 9.08 -9.31
C ASN A 355 -20.86 7.77 -9.95
N THR A 356 -20.02 6.74 -9.82
CA THR A 356 -20.26 5.37 -10.32
C THR A 356 -20.06 4.34 -9.19
N LYS A 357 -20.36 3.07 -9.47
CA LYS A 357 -20.13 1.94 -8.55
C LYS A 357 -18.65 1.75 -8.14
N TYR A 358 -17.72 2.46 -8.79
CA TYR A 358 -16.30 2.36 -8.48
C TYR A 358 -15.86 3.29 -7.36
N LEU A 359 -16.60 4.38 -7.14
CA LEU A 359 -16.20 5.54 -6.35
C LEU A 359 -14.90 6.17 -6.83
N SER A 360 -14.78 7.47 -6.60
CA SER A 360 -13.71 8.28 -7.17
C SER A 360 -13.10 9.18 -6.11
N THR A 361 -11.78 9.39 -6.22
CA THR A 361 -11.03 10.43 -5.52
C THR A 361 -10.37 11.36 -6.54
N VAL A 362 -10.04 12.57 -6.10
CA VAL A 362 -9.28 13.52 -6.91
C VAL A 362 -7.82 13.07 -6.96
N ALA A 363 -7.30 12.94 -8.18
CA ALA A 363 -5.94 12.56 -8.49
C ALA A 363 -5.11 13.72 -9.09
N GLY A 364 -5.74 14.88 -9.29
CA GLY A 364 -5.10 16.08 -9.83
C GLY A 364 -6.13 17.10 -10.32
N ASN A 365 -5.65 18.15 -10.98
CA ASN A 365 -6.50 19.19 -11.57
C ASN A 365 -6.10 19.45 -13.02
N THR A 366 -7.07 19.74 -13.88
CA THR A 366 -6.83 20.06 -15.29
C THR A 366 -6.07 21.36 -15.48
N SER A 367 -6.04 22.26 -14.49
CA SER A 367 -5.17 23.45 -14.48
C SER A 367 -3.70 23.11 -14.70
N ASN A 368 -3.24 21.97 -14.18
CA ASN A 368 -1.84 21.56 -14.21
C ASN A 368 -1.42 21.00 -15.58
N ILE A 369 -2.41 20.68 -16.43
CA ILE A 369 -2.22 20.12 -17.76
C ILE A 369 -2.96 20.93 -18.82
N LEU A 370 -3.23 22.21 -18.53
CA LEU A 370 -3.98 23.09 -19.42
C LEU A 370 -3.21 23.27 -20.74
N ASN A 371 -3.95 23.23 -21.85
CA ASN A 371 -3.45 23.27 -23.22
C ASN A 371 -2.52 22.11 -23.63
N GLN A 372 -2.36 21.08 -22.80
CA GLN A 372 -1.60 19.88 -23.15
C GLN A 372 -2.50 18.85 -23.84
N SER A 373 -1.90 18.06 -24.74
CA SER A 373 -2.57 16.99 -25.47
C SER A 373 -2.13 15.61 -24.98
N PHE A 374 -3.08 14.70 -24.86
CA PHE A 374 -2.87 13.35 -24.35
C PHE A 374 -3.53 12.32 -25.25
N LYS A 375 -2.85 11.19 -25.45
CA LYS A 375 -3.49 9.98 -25.99
C LYS A 375 -4.46 9.43 -24.95
N VAL A 376 -5.70 9.23 -25.36
CA VAL A 376 -6.72 8.53 -24.60
C VAL A 376 -6.52 7.04 -24.83
N ASN A 377 -6.43 6.26 -23.75
CA ASN A 377 -6.39 4.80 -23.85
C ASN A 377 -7.74 4.13 -23.57
N LYS A 378 -8.64 4.78 -22.81
CA LYS A 378 -10.02 4.33 -22.61
C LYS A 378 -11.01 5.48 -22.59
N VAL A 379 -12.21 5.23 -23.10
CA VAL A 379 -13.38 6.11 -22.98
C VAL A 379 -14.39 5.46 -22.04
N GLY A 380 -15.02 6.27 -21.19
CA GLY A 380 -16.07 5.86 -20.28
C GLY A 380 -17.35 6.65 -20.56
N ILE A 381 -18.45 5.97 -20.86
CA ILE A 381 -19.75 6.60 -21.09
C ILE A 381 -20.65 6.34 -19.88
N LYS A 382 -20.88 7.38 -19.08
CA LYS A 382 -21.72 7.33 -17.89
C LYS A 382 -23.13 7.82 -18.22
N THR A 383 -24.13 6.97 -18.04
CA THR A 383 -25.54 7.28 -18.31
C THR A 383 -26.24 7.80 -17.07
N HIS A 384 -27.02 8.87 -17.25
CA HIS A 384 -27.88 9.49 -16.25
C HIS A 384 -29.32 9.55 -16.76
N SER A 385 -30.27 9.88 -15.90
CA SER A 385 -31.68 10.04 -16.31
C SER A 385 -31.90 11.15 -17.33
N THR A 386 -30.98 12.10 -17.45
CA THR A 386 -31.08 13.29 -18.31
C THR A 386 -30.09 13.28 -19.48
N GLY A 387 -29.35 12.19 -19.70
CA GLY A 387 -28.37 12.11 -20.78
C GLY A 387 -27.14 11.28 -20.43
N GLN A 388 -26.04 11.51 -21.15
CA GLN A 388 -24.76 10.82 -20.94
C GLN A 388 -23.64 11.83 -20.70
N THR A 389 -22.59 11.37 -20.02
CA THR A 389 -21.33 12.11 -19.92
C THR A 389 -20.18 11.23 -20.37
N THR A 390 -19.29 11.78 -21.19
CA THR A 390 -18.09 11.10 -21.65
C THR A 390 -16.92 11.42 -20.74
N TRP A 391 -16.13 10.39 -20.46
CA TRP A 391 -14.90 10.47 -19.68
C TRP A 391 -13.76 9.85 -20.47
N TYR A 392 -12.59 10.44 -20.36
CA TYR A 392 -11.39 10.01 -21.08
C TYR A 392 -10.33 9.62 -20.06
N ARG A 393 -9.74 8.44 -20.24
CA ARG A 393 -8.59 8.01 -19.45
C ARG A 393 -7.31 8.38 -20.19
N ILE A 394 -6.49 9.18 -19.54
CA ILE A 394 -5.21 9.68 -20.04
C ILE A 394 -4.11 9.29 -19.07
N ASN A 395 -2.87 9.19 -19.57
CA ASN A 395 -1.70 9.01 -18.73
C ASN A 395 -1.07 10.38 -18.45
N VAL A 396 -1.04 10.78 -17.19
CA VAL A 396 -0.38 12.00 -16.72
C VAL A 396 0.74 11.57 -15.79
N ASN A 397 1.99 11.83 -16.19
CA ASN A 397 3.20 11.49 -15.42
C ASN A 397 3.23 10.01 -14.96
N GLY A 398 2.96 9.08 -15.87
CA GLY A 398 2.94 7.64 -15.59
C GLY A 398 1.64 7.13 -14.97
N LYS A 399 0.70 8.02 -14.58
CA LYS A 399 -0.53 7.63 -13.88
C LYS A 399 -1.76 7.74 -14.77
N ASN A 400 -2.54 6.67 -14.83
CA ASN A 400 -3.83 6.69 -15.52
C ASN A 400 -4.87 7.46 -14.69
N VAL A 401 -5.39 8.55 -15.26
CA VAL A 401 -6.44 9.36 -14.64
C VAL A 401 -7.61 9.56 -15.61
N TRP A 402 -8.79 9.71 -15.06
CA TRP A 402 -10.03 10.04 -15.77
C TRP A 402 -10.28 11.54 -15.73
N VAL A 403 -10.59 12.11 -16.89
CA VAL A 403 -11.01 13.49 -17.07
C VAL A 403 -12.37 13.52 -17.77
N CYS A 404 -13.25 14.43 -17.40
CA CYS A 404 -14.56 14.58 -18.03
C CYS A 404 -14.45 15.38 -19.34
N GLU A 405 -15.35 15.11 -20.29
CA GLU A 405 -15.37 15.79 -21.60
C GLU A 405 -15.46 17.30 -21.52
N GLN A 406 -16.05 17.86 -20.47
CA GLN A 406 -16.15 19.31 -20.28
C GLN A 406 -14.79 19.99 -20.03
N ALA A 407 -13.73 19.22 -19.78
CA ALA A 407 -12.37 19.73 -19.63
C ALA A 407 -11.64 19.94 -20.98
N LEU A 408 -12.16 19.31 -22.04
CA LEU A 408 -11.71 19.50 -23.41
C LEU A 408 -12.17 20.84 -23.96
#